data_AF-A0A8T5K0R9-F1
#
_entry.id   AF-A0A8T5K0R9-F1
#
_cell.length_a   1.000
_cell.length_b   1.000
_cell.length_c   1.000
_cell.angle_alpha   90.00
_cell.angle_beta   90.00
_cell.angle_gamma   90.00
#
_symmetry.space_group_name_H-M   'P 1'
#
loop_
_entity.id
_entity.type
_entity.pdbx_description
1 polymer ?
#
loop_
_entity_poly.entity_id
_entity_poly.type
_entity_poly.pdbx_seq_one_letter_code
_entity_poly.pdbx_strand_id
1 'polypeptide(L)'
;MPLFQCDNCGTMDNTALSECGYEQMNYFLEDPVLINKYKKEFGLKEDEPFGNYCSGCCPLGEQKWHGEFDRIYLPKGEFETAPKGNLRHKQTLDEAIEKFAIKIERE
;
A
#
# COMPACT_ATOMS: atom_id res chain seq x y z
N MET A 1 -1.19 14.67 -5.95
CA MET A 1 -1.07 13.21 -6.10
C MET A 1 -1.92 12.57 -5.02
N PRO A 2 -2.72 11.55 -5.34
CA PRO A 2 -3.63 10.92 -4.38
C PRO A 2 -2.92 10.09 -3.32
N LEU A 3 -3.59 9.92 -2.18
CA LEU A 3 -3.26 8.96 -1.15
C LEU A 3 -3.91 7.61 -1.46
N PHE A 4 -3.23 6.53 -1.12
CA PHE A 4 -3.74 5.16 -1.24
C PHE A 4 -3.40 4.34 0.00
N GLN A 5 -4.10 3.23 0.18
CA GLN A 5 -3.79 2.25 1.22
C GLN A 5 -2.96 1.12 0.63
N CYS A 6 -1.87 0.75 1.31
CA CYS A 6 -1.04 -0.38 0.93
C CYS A 6 -1.78 -1.71 1.20
N ASP A 7 -1.89 -2.56 0.18
CA ASP A 7 -2.59 -3.85 0.29
C ASP A 7 -1.81 -4.87 1.13
N ASN A 8 -0.47 -4.74 1.20
CA ASN A 8 0.35 -5.63 2.02
C ASN A 8 0.29 -5.29 3.52
N CYS A 9 0.48 -4.01 3.89
CA CYS A 9 0.66 -3.63 5.30
C CYS A 9 -0.40 -2.67 5.87
N GLY A 10 -1.29 -2.13 5.04
CA GLY A 10 -2.35 -1.21 5.46
C GLY A 10 -1.89 0.23 5.71
N THR A 11 -0.60 0.54 5.54
CA THR A 11 -0.10 1.92 5.64
C THR A 11 -0.73 2.82 4.57
N MET A 12 -1.06 4.06 4.93
CA MET A 12 -1.39 5.11 3.98
C MET A 12 -0.11 5.70 3.36
N ASP A 13 -0.07 5.82 2.03
CA ASP A 13 1.06 6.42 1.33
C ASP A 13 0.57 7.31 0.17
N ASN A 14 1.45 8.16 -0.36
CA ASN A 14 1.19 9.04 -1.48
C ASN A 14 1.73 8.41 -2.76
N THR A 15 0.93 8.41 -3.83
CA THR A 15 1.37 7.82 -5.11
C THR A 15 2.56 8.54 -5.74
N ALA A 16 2.91 9.74 -5.28
CA ALA A 16 4.14 10.44 -5.69
C ALA A 16 5.43 9.85 -5.09
N LEU A 17 5.32 9.12 -3.97
CA LEU A 17 6.45 8.68 -3.15
C LEU A 17 6.59 7.16 -3.09
N SER A 18 5.72 6.44 -3.81
CA SER A 18 5.81 4.99 -3.96
C SER A 18 5.88 4.61 -5.44
N GLU A 19 6.91 3.83 -5.78
CA GLU A 19 7.08 3.19 -7.08
C GLU A 19 6.04 2.07 -7.31
N CYS A 20 5.22 1.73 -6.32
CA CYS A 20 4.17 0.74 -6.43
C CYS A 20 2.78 1.31 -6.10
N GLY A 21 2.58 2.63 -6.20
CA GLY A 21 1.31 3.29 -5.87
C GLY A 21 0.16 3.09 -6.88
N TYR A 22 0.41 2.37 -8.00
CA TYR A 22 -0.57 2.13 -9.08
C TYR A 22 -0.40 0.74 -9.71
N GLU A 23 -0.55 -0.33 -8.94
CA GLU A 23 -0.46 -1.74 -9.42
C GLU A 23 0.78 -2.01 -10.30
N GLN A 24 1.84 -1.20 -10.14
CA GLN A 24 2.94 -1.07 -11.10
C GLN A 24 3.68 -2.40 -11.28
N MET A 25 3.71 -3.22 -10.22
CA MET A 25 4.27 -4.56 -10.27
C MET A 25 3.68 -5.44 -11.37
N ASN A 26 2.40 -5.29 -11.74
CA ASN A 26 1.79 -6.09 -12.81
C ASN A 26 2.36 -5.75 -14.20
N TYR A 27 3.06 -4.63 -14.34
CA TYR A 27 3.60 -4.14 -15.62
C TYR A 27 5.13 -4.16 -15.67
N PHE A 28 5.81 -3.90 -14.55
CA PHE A 28 7.27 -3.77 -14.52
C PHE A 28 8.00 -5.01 -14.00
N LEU A 29 7.31 -5.90 -13.27
CA LEU A 29 7.92 -7.13 -12.80
C LEU A 29 7.66 -8.26 -13.82
N GLU A 30 8.69 -8.61 -14.59
CA GLU A 30 8.59 -9.62 -15.65
C GLU A 30 9.22 -10.97 -15.27
N ASP A 31 10.14 -11.00 -14.30
CA ASP A 31 10.85 -12.22 -13.88
C ASP A 31 9.91 -13.17 -13.10
N PRO A 32 9.57 -14.36 -13.64
CA PRO A 32 8.67 -15.30 -12.98
C PRO A 32 9.15 -15.77 -11.61
N VAL A 33 10.46 -15.83 -11.37
CA VAL A 33 11.02 -16.23 -10.07
C VAL A 33 10.75 -15.14 -9.03
N LEU A 34 10.97 -13.88 -9.40
CA LEU A 34 10.68 -12.74 -8.52
C LEU A 34 9.17 -12.56 -8.30
N ILE A 35 8.35 -12.74 -9.34
CA ILE A 35 6.88 -12.70 -9.23
C ILE A 35 6.42 -13.71 -8.19
N ASN A 36 6.82 -14.97 -8.31
CA ASN A 36 6.41 -16.02 -7.37
C ASN A 36 6.92 -15.78 -5.94
N LYS A 37 8.15 -15.25 -5.81
CA LYS A 37 8.71 -14.86 -4.50
C LYS A 37 7.83 -13.81 -3.82
N TYR A 38 7.54 -12.69 -4.49
CA TYR A 38 6.78 -11.60 -3.89
C TYR A 38 5.30 -11.95 -3.68
N LYS A 39 4.69 -12.74 -4.57
CA LYS A 39 3.33 -13.27 -4.34
C LYS A 39 3.28 -14.07 -3.03
N LYS A 40 4.25 -14.95 -2.81
CA LYS A 40 4.35 -15.72 -1.56
C LYS A 40 4.57 -14.82 -0.33
N GLU A 41 5.43 -13.81 -0.43
CA GLU A 41 5.70 -12.87 0.68
C GLU A 41 4.47 -12.02 1.03
N PHE A 42 3.66 -11.63 0.04
CA PHE A 42 2.43 -10.87 0.22
C PHE A 42 1.19 -11.73 0.49
N GLY A 43 1.33 -13.07 0.47
CA GLY A 43 0.21 -13.99 0.68
C GLY A 43 -0.81 -14.05 -0.46
N LEU A 44 -0.40 -13.68 -1.68
CA LEU A 44 -1.21 -13.72 -2.90
C LEU A 44 -1.19 -15.10 -3.54
N LYS A 45 -2.27 -15.43 -4.27
CA LYS A 45 -2.30 -16.60 -5.15
C LYS A 45 -1.52 -16.35 -6.44
N GLU A 46 -1.10 -17.42 -7.12
CA GLU A 46 -0.32 -17.34 -8.37
C GLU A 46 -1.04 -16.61 -9.51
N ASP A 47 -2.38 -16.63 -9.53
CA ASP A 47 -3.22 -15.95 -10.52
C ASP A 47 -3.70 -14.56 -10.06
N GLU A 48 -3.51 -14.22 -8.78
CA GLU A 48 -3.96 -12.95 -8.21
C GLU A 48 -3.01 -11.80 -8.63
N PRO A 49 -3.53 -10.67 -9.14
CA PRO A 49 -2.71 -9.53 -9.51
C PRO A 49 -2.11 -8.87 -8.26
N PHE A 50 -0.98 -8.20 -8.46
CA PHE A 50 -0.40 -7.34 -7.43
C PHE A 50 -1.28 -6.11 -7.19
N GLY A 51 -1.40 -5.70 -5.93
CA GLY A 51 -2.13 -4.51 -5.54
C GLY A 51 -1.27 -3.24 -5.54
N ASN A 52 -1.70 -2.24 -4.78
CA ASN A 52 -0.93 -1.04 -4.50
C ASN A 52 -0.09 -1.23 -3.25
N TYR A 53 1.21 -0.92 -3.34
CA TYR A 53 2.13 -1.06 -2.22
C TYR A 53 2.78 0.27 -1.87
N CYS A 54 2.88 0.55 -0.57
CA CYS A 54 3.63 1.72 -0.08
C CYS A 54 5.13 1.58 -0.38
N SER A 55 5.85 2.69 -0.34
CA SER A 55 7.32 2.78 -0.45
C SER A 55 8.05 1.74 0.41
N GLY A 56 7.58 1.53 1.64
CA GLY A 56 8.14 0.56 2.57
C GLY A 56 7.80 -0.91 2.29
N CYS A 57 6.96 -1.22 1.32
CA CYS A 57 6.64 -2.59 0.88
C CYS A 57 6.90 -2.81 -0.62
N CYS A 58 7.16 -1.75 -1.39
CA CYS A 58 7.27 -1.81 -2.83
C CYS A 58 8.53 -2.56 -3.27
N PRO A 59 8.41 -3.72 -3.95
CA PRO A 59 9.55 -4.48 -4.43
C PRO A 59 10.35 -3.82 -5.55
N LEU A 60 9.74 -2.85 -6.25
CA LEU A 60 10.39 -2.07 -7.31
C LEU A 60 11.22 -0.90 -6.73
N GLY A 61 11.01 -0.56 -5.46
CA GLY A 61 11.71 0.52 -4.77
C GLY A 61 12.70 0.02 -3.72
N GLU A 62 13.19 0.93 -2.87
CA GLU A 62 14.15 0.59 -1.81
C GLU A 62 13.57 -0.22 -0.65
N GLN A 63 12.25 -0.47 -0.64
CA GLN A 63 11.51 -1.12 0.46
C GLN A 63 11.73 -0.42 1.82
N LYS A 64 11.91 0.89 1.77
CA LYS A 64 12.09 1.76 2.94
C LYS A 64 11.04 2.85 2.92
N TRP A 65 10.69 3.30 4.11
CA TRP A 65 9.83 4.46 4.24
C TRP A 65 10.62 5.71 3.81
N HIS A 66 10.03 6.54 2.94
CA HIS A 66 10.69 7.72 2.38
C HIS A 66 10.94 8.85 3.41
N GLY A 67 10.22 8.87 4.53
CA GLY A 67 10.47 9.82 5.64
C GLY A 67 9.88 11.22 5.48
N GLU A 68 9.14 11.49 4.40
CA GLU A 68 8.48 12.79 4.13
C GLU A 68 7.29 13.08 5.06
N PHE A 69 6.66 12.04 5.61
CA PHE A 69 5.59 12.15 6.61
C PHE A 69 5.55 10.91 7.52
N ASP A 70 4.79 10.99 8.60
CA ASP A 70 4.68 9.89 9.56
C ASP A 70 4.01 8.66 8.94
N ARG A 71 4.59 7.49 9.20
CA ARG A 71 4.05 6.23 8.71
C ARG A 71 2.81 5.82 9.53
N ILE A 72 1.62 6.11 9.01
CA ILE A 72 0.34 5.76 9.64
C ILE A 72 -0.16 4.42 9.11
N TYR A 73 -0.41 3.48 10.02
CA TYR A 73 -1.00 2.18 9.71
C TYR A 73 -2.50 2.19 9.94
N LEU A 74 -3.26 1.68 8.98
CA LEU A 74 -4.72 1.59 9.01
C LEU A 74 -5.17 0.13 8.87
N PRO A 75 -6.37 -0.22 9.34
CA PRO A 75 -6.98 -1.52 9.08
C PRO A 75 -6.99 -1.84 7.58
N LYS A 76 -6.31 -2.93 7.21
CA LYS A 76 -6.08 -3.30 5.80
C LYS A 76 -7.41 -3.45 5.05
N GLY A 77 -7.50 -2.83 3.88
CA GLY A 77 -8.65 -2.95 2.98
C GLY A 77 -9.87 -2.12 3.38
N GLU A 78 -9.85 -1.37 4.49
CA GLU A 78 -10.98 -0.54 4.94
C GLU A 78 -11.00 0.87 4.35
N PHE A 79 -9.99 1.26 3.59
CA PHE A 79 -9.84 2.61 3.06
C PHE A 79 -9.76 2.64 1.53
N GLU A 80 -10.24 3.73 0.94
CA GLU A 80 -10.19 4.00 -0.49
C GLU A 80 -9.77 5.44 -0.76
N THR A 81 -9.23 5.69 -1.96
CA THR A 81 -8.95 7.05 -2.43
C THR A 81 -10.25 7.77 -2.81
N ALA A 82 -10.57 8.85 -2.11
CA ALA A 82 -11.69 9.73 -2.44
C ALA A 82 -11.45 10.49 -3.77
N PRO A 83 -12.50 11.03 -4.42
CA PRO A 83 -12.35 11.78 -5.68
C PRO A 83 -11.40 12.99 -5.61
N LYS A 84 -11.20 13.56 -4.42
CA LYS A 84 -10.26 14.68 -4.19
C LYS A 84 -8.81 14.21 -3.97
N GLY A 85 -8.58 12.91 -3.92
CA GLY A 85 -7.27 12.29 -3.67
C GLY A 85 -6.94 12.02 -2.19
N ASN A 86 -7.82 12.37 -1.25
CA ASN A 86 -7.65 12.00 0.16
C ASN A 86 -7.98 10.52 0.38
N LEU A 87 -7.47 9.94 1.46
CA LEU A 87 -7.87 8.60 1.87
C LEU A 87 -9.13 8.67 2.74
N ARG A 88 -10.09 7.78 2.48
CA ARG A 88 -11.41 7.79 3.12
C ARG A 88 -11.81 6.38 3.55
N HIS A 89 -12.39 6.27 4.74
CA HIS A 89 -12.91 5.00 5.24
C HIS A 89 -14.15 4.58 4.43
N LYS A 90 -14.17 3.33 3.94
CA LYS A 90 -15.20 2.83 3.01
C LYS A 90 -16.61 2.84 3.59
N GLN A 91 -16.75 2.57 4.89
CA GLN A 91 -18.09 2.45 5.52
C GLN A 91 -18.63 3.79 6.01
N THR A 92 -17.80 4.59 6.67
CA THR A 92 -18.22 5.85 7.31
C THR A 92 -18.07 7.06 6.40
N LEU A 93 -17.30 6.92 5.32
CA LEU A 93 -16.89 7.99 4.43
C LEU A 93 -16.09 9.10 5.15
N ASP A 94 -15.51 8.80 6.32
CA ASP A 94 -14.67 9.72 7.09
C ASP A 94 -13.25 9.78 6.48
N GLU A 95 -12.73 11.00 6.34
CA GLU A 95 -11.37 11.26 5.83
C GLU A 95 -10.35 11.51 6.96
N ALA A 96 -10.82 11.62 8.22
CA ALA A 96 -9.95 11.75 9.39
C ALA A 96 -9.37 10.38 9.80
N ILE A 97 -8.40 9.92 9.03
CA ILE A 97 -7.79 8.58 9.14
C ILE A 97 -7.10 8.33 10.48
N GLU A 98 -6.65 9.38 11.18
CA GLU A 98 -5.92 9.27 12.45
C GLU A 98 -6.76 8.61 13.54
N LYS A 99 -8.09 8.74 13.45
CA LYS A 99 -9.06 8.08 14.35
C LYS A 99 -9.02 6.55 14.25
N PHE A 100 -8.60 6.03 13.11
CA PHE A 100 -8.54 4.61 12.79
C PHE A 100 -7.11 4.07 12.82
N ALA A 101 -6.12 4.90 13.16
CA ALA A 101 -4.73 4.51 13.19
C ALA A 101 -4.51 3.38 14.20
N ILE A 102 -3.92 2.28 13.73
CA ILE A 102 -3.55 1.15 14.58
C ILE A 102 -2.11 1.30 15.04
N LYS A 103 -1.87 1.04 16.33
CA LYS A 103 -0.50 0.90 16.84
C LYS A 103 0.00 -0.47 16.44
N ILE A 104 1.10 -0.50 15.68
CA ILE A 104 1.80 -1.75 15.42
C ILE A 104 2.85 -1.92 16.51
N GLU A 105 2.59 -2.84 17.44
CA GLU A 105 3.64 -3.41 18.26
C GLU A 105 4.46 -4.31 17.34
N ARG A 106 5.61 -3.80 16.87
CA ARG A 106 6.57 -4.65 16.18
C ARG A 106 7.26 -5.50 17.26
N GLU A 107 7.01 -6.80 17.25
CA GLU A 107 7.81 -7.81 17.97
C GLU A 107 9.27 -7.82 17.47
#